data_AF-A0A2S8W3Y4-F1
#
_entry.id   AF-A0A2S8W3Y4-F1
#
_cell.length_a   1.000
_cell.length_b   1.000
_cell.length_c   1.000
_cell.angle_alpha   90.00
_cell.angle_beta   90.00
_cell.angle_gamma   90.00
#
_symmetry.space_group_name_H-M   'P 1'
#
loop_
_entity.id
_entity.type
_entity.pdbx_description
1 polymer ?
#
loop_
_entity_poly.entity_id
_entity_poly.type
_entity_poly.pdbx_seq_one_letter_code
_entity_poly.pdbx_strand_id
1 'polypeptide(L)'
;MEKVDIFKDIAERTGGDIYFGVVGAVRTGKSTFIKKFMELVVIPNIENESDRQRAQDELPQSAAGRTIMTTEPKFVPNQAVSIEVDEGLEVNIRLVDCVGYTVPGAKGYEDENGPRMINTPWYEEPIPFHEAAEIGTRKVIQEHSTIGVVITTDGTIGEIPRRDYIEAEERVVNELKEVGKPFIMIINTVQPYHPDTEQLRQSLSEEYDIPVIAMSVESLRETDVYNVLREALFEFPVLEVNVNLPSWVMVLNEGHWLRQSYQEAVQETVKDIKRLRDVDRVVWQFSQYEFIDRASLAGIDMGQGVAEIDLYAPDELYDQILKEVVGVEIRGKDHLLKLMLDLSHAKIEYDQVADALRMVKQTGYGVAAPALADMSLDEPEIIRHGSRFGVKLKAVAPSIHMIKVDVESTFEPIIGTEKQSEELVRYLMQDFEDDPLSIWNSDIFGRSLSSIVREGIQAKLSLMPENARYKLKETLERIINEGSGGLIAIIL
;
A
#
# COMPACT_ATOMS: atom_id res chain seq x y z
N MET A 1 3.52 19.76 7.86
CA MET A 1 3.10 18.77 8.87
C MET A 1 1.85 19.25 9.59
N GLU A 2 1.78 20.47 10.15
CA GLU A 2 0.60 20.94 10.90
C GLU A 2 -0.75 20.99 10.14
N LYS A 3 -0.78 21.29 8.83
CA LYS A 3 -2.04 21.34 8.04
C LYS A 3 -2.67 19.97 7.78
N VAL A 4 -1.86 18.91 7.79
CA VAL A 4 -2.29 17.54 7.45
C VAL A 4 -2.97 16.87 8.64
N ASP A 5 -2.51 17.17 9.85
CA ASP A 5 -3.13 16.67 11.10
C ASP A 5 -4.56 17.21 11.29
N ILE A 6 -4.86 18.42 10.80
CA ILE A 6 -6.20 19.02 10.90
C ILE A 6 -7.24 18.18 10.15
N PHE A 7 -6.90 17.66 8.96
CA PHE A 7 -7.84 16.85 8.19
C PHE A 7 -8.13 15.51 8.85
N LYS A 8 -7.08 14.82 9.33
CA LYS A 8 -7.22 13.56 10.05
C LYS A 8 -8.04 13.73 11.32
N ASP A 9 -7.78 14.80 12.07
CA ASP A 9 -8.57 15.17 13.25
C ASP A 9 -10.04 15.43 12.91
N ILE A 10 -10.34 16.10 11.79
CA ILE A 10 -11.71 16.35 11.36
C ILE A 10 -12.38 15.04 10.99
N ALA A 11 -11.75 14.19 10.18
CA ALA A 11 -12.33 12.96 9.70
C ALA A 11 -12.56 11.91 10.82
N GLU A 12 -11.63 11.83 11.78
CA GLU A 12 -11.80 11.00 12.99
C GLU A 12 -12.93 11.53 13.88
N ARG A 13 -13.09 12.85 14.00
CA ARG A 13 -14.19 13.48 14.77
C ARG A 13 -15.54 13.34 14.07
N THR A 14 -15.55 13.32 12.74
CA THR A 14 -16.78 13.16 11.95
C THR A 14 -17.17 11.70 11.74
N GLY A 15 -16.35 10.74 12.19
CA GLY A 15 -16.64 9.32 12.06
C GLY A 15 -16.65 8.83 10.61
N GLY A 16 -15.93 9.53 9.72
CA GLY A 16 -15.95 9.27 8.27
C GLY A 16 -17.01 10.06 7.49
N ASP A 17 -17.87 10.84 8.15
CA ASP A 17 -18.85 11.70 7.47
C ASP A 17 -18.19 12.91 6.80
N ILE A 18 -18.66 13.26 5.61
CA ILE A 18 -18.18 14.38 4.80
C ILE A 18 -19.12 15.57 4.93
N TYR A 19 -18.57 16.67 5.48
CA TYR A 19 -19.28 17.93 5.68
C TYR A 19 -18.96 18.92 4.56
N PHE A 20 -19.96 19.25 3.74
CA PHE A 20 -19.85 20.26 2.68
C PHE A 20 -20.19 21.65 3.23
N GLY A 21 -19.16 22.46 3.47
CA GLY A 21 -19.29 23.86 3.85
C GLY A 21 -19.53 24.74 2.64
N VAL A 22 -20.77 25.22 2.46
CA VAL A 22 -21.12 26.09 1.33
C VAL A 22 -20.86 27.54 1.71
N VAL A 23 -19.91 28.18 1.03
CA VAL A 23 -19.37 29.50 1.39
C VAL A 23 -19.37 30.44 0.18
N GLY A 24 -19.23 31.74 0.42
CA GLY A 24 -19.23 32.75 -0.63
C GLY A 24 -19.98 34.01 -0.24
N ALA A 25 -20.01 35.00 -1.12
CA ALA A 25 -20.66 36.29 -0.86
C ALA A 25 -22.20 36.18 -0.75
N VAL A 26 -22.85 37.18 -0.17
CA VAL A 26 -24.31 37.24 -0.18
C VAL A 26 -24.88 37.47 -1.57
N ARG A 27 -26.09 36.95 -1.79
CA ARG A 27 -26.80 37.01 -3.08
C ARG A 27 -26.08 36.30 -4.25
N THR A 28 -25.12 35.41 -3.99
CA THR A 28 -24.52 34.55 -5.03
C THR A 28 -25.34 33.28 -5.33
N GLY A 29 -26.41 33.01 -4.57
CA GLY A 29 -27.29 31.84 -4.76
C GLY A 29 -27.03 30.67 -3.79
N LYS A 30 -26.22 30.85 -2.73
CA LYS A 30 -25.89 29.79 -1.75
C LYS A 30 -27.08 28.99 -1.23
N SER A 31 -28.06 29.65 -0.62
CA SER A 31 -29.23 28.96 -0.06
C SER A 31 -30.10 28.30 -1.13
N THR A 32 -30.06 28.79 -2.38
CA THR A 32 -30.74 28.14 -3.51
C THR A 32 -30.01 26.86 -3.91
N PHE A 33 -28.67 26.90 -3.95
CA PHE A 33 -27.83 25.72 -4.22
C PHE A 33 -28.06 24.64 -3.17
N ILE A 34 -27.98 24.97 -1.87
CA ILE A 34 -28.20 24.02 -0.77
C ILE A 34 -29.59 23.40 -0.87
N LYS A 35 -30.62 24.20 -1.10
CA LYS A 35 -31.99 23.72 -1.25
C LYS A 35 -32.12 22.71 -2.41
N LYS A 36 -31.62 23.07 -3.59
CA LYS A 36 -31.64 22.21 -4.77
C LYS A 36 -30.84 20.93 -4.58
N PHE A 37 -29.65 21.03 -3.97
CA PHE A 37 -28.80 19.89 -3.66
C PHE A 37 -29.54 18.89 -2.75
N MET A 38 -30.17 19.40 -1.69
CA MET A 38 -30.94 18.58 -0.77
C MET A 38 -32.15 17.93 -1.45
N GLU A 39 -32.93 18.68 -2.24
CA GLU A 39 -34.12 18.18 -2.93
C GLU A 39 -33.82 17.14 -4.00
N LEU A 40 -32.70 17.30 -4.72
CA LEU A 40 -32.36 16.45 -5.87
C LEU A 40 -31.57 15.20 -5.49
N VAL A 41 -30.70 15.26 -4.48
CA VAL A 41 -29.77 14.16 -4.18
C VAL A 41 -29.90 13.66 -2.75
N VAL A 42 -29.99 14.52 -1.73
CA VAL A 42 -29.98 14.03 -0.33
C VAL A 42 -31.33 13.45 0.08
N ILE A 43 -32.42 14.21 -0.07
CA ILE A 43 -33.78 13.83 0.36
C ILE A 43 -34.30 12.58 -0.36
N PRO A 44 -34.03 12.35 -1.65
CA PRO A 44 -34.40 11.10 -2.32
C PRO A 44 -33.74 9.84 -1.75
N ASN A 45 -32.53 9.97 -1.20
CA ASN A 45 -31.76 8.84 -0.65
C ASN A 45 -32.06 8.55 0.84
N ILE A 46 -33.01 9.27 1.46
CA ILE A 46 -33.44 8.98 2.85
C ILE A 46 -34.54 7.92 2.83
N GLU A 47 -34.23 6.71 3.33
CA GLU A 47 -35.19 5.59 3.38
C GLU A 47 -36.37 5.83 4.34
N ASN A 48 -36.12 6.48 5.48
CA ASN A 48 -37.13 6.70 6.52
C ASN A 48 -37.98 7.95 6.22
N GLU A 49 -39.30 7.77 6.01
CA GLU A 49 -40.23 8.87 5.73
C GLU A 49 -40.23 9.98 6.81
N SER A 50 -40.05 9.62 8.08
CA SER A 50 -40.04 10.59 9.18
C SER A 50 -38.77 11.45 9.21
N ASP A 51 -37.63 10.90 8.79
CA ASP A 51 -36.37 11.63 8.64
C ASP A 51 -36.41 12.49 7.38
N ARG A 52 -37.03 11.98 6.32
CA ARG A 52 -37.24 12.70 5.05
C ARG A 52 -38.11 13.95 5.24
N GLN A 53 -39.20 13.84 6.00
CA GLN A 53 -40.07 14.97 6.31
C GLN A 53 -39.32 16.02 7.15
N ARG A 54 -38.54 15.58 8.15
CA ARG A 54 -37.70 16.48 8.96
C ARG A 54 -36.64 17.20 8.12
N ALA A 55 -35.96 16.50 7.22
CA ALA A 55 -34.98 17.10 6.32
C ALA A 55 -35.60 18.15 5.39
N GLN A 56 -36.85 17.96 4.94
CA GLN A 56 -37.59 18.96 4.16
C GLN A 56 -37.93 20.21 4.99
N ASP A 57 -38.38 20.03 6.23
CA ASP A 57 -38.70 21.14 7.14
C ASP A 57 -37.44 21.91 7.56
N GLU A 58 -36.27 21.27 7.51
CA GLU A 58 -34.98 21.87 7.84
C GLU A 58 -34.36 22.71 6.71
N LEU A 59 -34.90 22.66 5.49
CA LEU A 59 -34.36 23.38 4.34
C LEU A 59 -34.34 24.90 4.56
N PRO A 60 -33.30 25.60 4.07
CA PRO A 60 -33.26 27.06 4.14
C PRO A 60 -34.38 27.67 3.29
N GLN A 61 -35.08 28.66 3.84
CA GLN A 61 -36.11 29.39 3.10
C GLN A 61 -35.46 30.31 2.06
N SER A 62 -35.48 29.91 0.80
CA SER A 62 -35.06 30.73 -0.33
C SER A 62 -36.16 31.75 -0.66
N ALA A 63 -36.00 33.02 -0.29
CA ALA A 63 -36.88 34.10 -0.71
C ALA A 63 -36.20 34.99 -1.76
N ALA A 64 -36.90 35.34 -2.84
CA ALA A 64 -36.44 36.29 -3.87
C ALA A 64 -36.34 37.76 -3.37
N GLY A 65 -36.36 37.97 -2.05
CA GLY A 65 -36.35 39.28 -1.41
C GLY A 65 -34.96 39.93 -1.36
N ARG A 66 -34.94 41.24 -1.10
CA ARG A 66 -33.69 42.01 -0.91
C ARG A 66 -33.04 41.80 0.46
N THR A 67 -33.68 41.07 1.37
CA THR A 67 -33.27 40.87 2.77
C THR A 67 -32.54 39.54 2.95
N ILE A 68 -31.42 39.55 3.67
CA ILE A 68 -30.64 38.36 4.00
C ILE A 68 -31.33 37.58 5.12
N MET A 69 -31.52 36.28 4.91
CA MET A 69 -32.25 35.39 5.83
C MET A 69 -31.32 34.53 6.70
N THR A 70 -30.18 34.08 6.15
CA THR A 70 -29.23 33.25 6.90
C THR A 70 -28.40 34.12 7.84
N THR A 71 -28.72 34.05 9.14
CA THR A 71 -28.04 34.81 10.20
C THR A 71 -27.08 33.96 11.01
N GLU A 72 -27.22 32.63 10.97
CA GLU A 72 -26.38 31.68 11.71
C GLU A 72 -26.11 30.42 10.85
N PRO A 73 -24.94 29.76 11.03
CA PRO A 73 -24.66 28.53 10.31
C PRO A 73 -25.59 27.39 10.70
N LYS A 74 -26.12 26.66 9.71
CA LYS A 74 -27.04 25.54 9.94
C LYS A 74 -26.56 24.27 9.23
N PHE A 75 -26.51 23.17 9.97
CA PHE A 75 -26.26 21.84 9.43
C PHE A 75 -27.55 21.24 8.90
N VAL A 76 -27.55 20.79 7.65
CA VAL A 76 -28.74 20.23 7.00
C VAL A 76 -28.30 19.02 6.15
N PRO A 77 -28.84 17.80 6.37
CA PRO A 77 -29.74 17.40 7.45
C PRO A 77 -29.02 17.24 8.79
N ASN A 78 -29.78 17.01 9.87
CA ASN A 78 -29.23 16.78 11.22
C ASN A 78 -28.35 15.51 11.36
N GLN A 79 -28.59 14.49 10.54
CA GLN A 79 -27.77 13.27 10.45
C GLN A 79 -27.19 13.17 9.04
N ALA A 80 -25.99 12.62 8.90
CA ALA A 80 -25.41 12.37 7.58
C ALA A 80 -26.23 11.29 6.84
N VAL A 81 -26.33 11.43 5.53
CA VAL A 81 -27.07 10.50 4.66
C VAL A 81 -26.08 9.85 3.72
N SER A 82 -26.12 8.51 3.63
CA SER A 82 -25.28 7.77 2.67
C SER A 82 -25.82 7.95 1.26
N ILE A 83 -24.92 8.29 0.33
CA ILE A 83 -25.23 8.51 -1.08
C ILE A 83 -24.14 7.83 -1.91
N GLU A 84 -24.57 7.06 -2.91
CA GLU A 84 -23.69 6.53 -3.95
C GLU A 84 -23.49 7.60 -5.03
N VAL A 85 -22.25 8.07 -5.21
CA VAL A 85 -21.90 9.17 -6.14
C VAL A 85 -21.38 8.65 -7.47
N ASP A 86 -20.71 7.50 -7.46
CA ASP A 86 -20.22 6.78 -8.63
C ASP A 86 -20.13 5.28 -8.33
N GLU A 87 -19.87 4.43 -9.33
CA GLU A 87 -19.75 2.98 -9.13
C GLU A 87 -18.70 2.65 -8.05
N GLY A 88 -19.16 2.13 -6.90
CA GLY A 88 -18.29 1.77 -5.77
C GLY A 88 -17.85 2.93 -4.87
N LEU A 89 -18.40 4.14 -5.07
CA LEU A 89 -18.11 5.32 -4.26
C LEU A 89 -19.33 5.74 -3.42
N GLU A 90 -19.37 5.23 -2.19
CA GLU A 90 -20.40 5.55 -1.19
C GLU A 90 -19.88 6.59 -0.19
N VAL A 91 -20.64 7.65 0.04
CA VAL A 91 -20.26 8.75 0.94
C VAL A 91 -21.40 9.19 1.85
N ASN A 92 -21.10 9.43 3.13
CA ASN A 92 -22.01 10.04 4.07
C ASN A 92 -21.92 11.56 3.99
N ILE A 93 -22.98 12.22 3.55
CA ILE A 93 -22.96 13.66 3.26
C ILE A 93 -23.79 14.45 4.28
N ARG A 94 -23.24 15.60 4.68
CA ARG A 94 -23.95 16.63 5.43
C ARG A 94 -23.57 18.03 4.92
N LEU A 95 -24.55 18.92 4.72
CA LEU A 95 -24.27 20.30 4.27
C LEU A 95 -24.25 21.26 5.45
N VAL A 96 -23.45 22.32 5.30
CA VAL A 96 -23.42 23.45 6.23
C VAL A 96 -23.66 24.73 5.46
N ASP A 97 -24.78 25.40 5.75
CA ASP A 97 -25.08 26.73 5.21
C ASP A 97 -24.29 27.78 5.99
N CYS A 98 -23.21 28.31 5.43
CA CYS A 98 -22.43 29.37 6.05
C CYS A 98 -22.99 30.75 5.73
N VAL A 99 -22.82 31.70 6.66
CA VAL A 99 -23.26 33.08 6.43
C VAL A 99 -22.42 33.70 5.32
N GLY A 100 -23.07 34.47 4.44
CA GLY A 100 -22.37 35.07 3.31
C GLY A 100 -21.51 36.26 3.67
N TYR A 101 -20.35 36.36 3.03
CA TYR A 101 -19.50 37.55 3.09
C TYR A 101 -20.24 38.74 2.48
N THR A 102 -20.06 39.91 3.09
CA THR A 102 -20.69 41.15 2.64
C THR A 102 -20.09 41.62 1.32
N VAL A 103 -20.91 42.23 0.47
CA VAL A 103 -20.47 42.87 -0.78
C VAL A 103 -21.05 44.27 -0.90
N PRO A 104 -20.33 45.21 -1.54
CA PRO A 104 -20.87 46.52 -1.86
C PRO A 104 -22.21 46.38 -2.61
N GLY A 105 -23.26 47.05 -2.12
CA GLY A 105 -24.60 47.01 -2.74
C GLY A 105 -25.58 45.96 -2.20
N ALA A 106 -25.17 45.08 -1.28
CA ALA A 106 -26.11 44.22 -0.54
C ALA A 106 -26.84 45.00 0.56
N LYS A 107 -28.18 45.09 0.49
CA LYS A 107 -29.03 45.73 1.51
C LYS A 107 -29.46 44.69 2.56
N GLY A 108 -29.53 45.09 3.83
CA GLY A 108 -30.00 44.23 4.94
C GLY A 108 -29.07 44.10 6.16
N TYR A 109 -27.92 44.78 6.16
CA TYR A 109 -26.94 44.80 7.27
C TYR A 109 -27.00 46.06 8.14
N GLU A 110 -27.63 47.11 7.62
CA GLU A 110 -27.78 48.42 8.25
C GLU A 110 -29.27 48.64 8.54
N ASP A 111 -29.60 48.95 9.80
CA ASP A 111 -30.91 49.49 10.18
C ASP A 111 -30.88 51.03 10.01
N GLU A 112 -32.04 51.71 10.14
CA GLU A 112 -32.16 53.17 10.02
C GLU A 112 -31.26 53.98 11.00
N ASN A 113 -30.63 53.31 11.99
CA ASN A 113 -29.77 53.90 13.01
C ASN A 113 -28.31 53.38 13.02
N GLY A 114 -27.86 52.63 12.01
CA GLY A 114 -26.49 52.11 11.90
C GLY A 114 -26.39 50.58 11.78
N PRO A 115 -25.19 49.99 11.92
CA PRO A 115 -24.99 48.55 11.76
C PRO A 115 -25.77 47.76 12.81
N ARG A 116 -26.51 46.73 12.39
CA ARG A 116 -27.28 45.85 13.27
C ARG A 116 -26.33 45.10 14.22
N MET A 117 -26.54 45.19 15.52
CA MET A 117 -25.70 44.55 16.54
C MET A 117 -26.31 43.22 17.01
N ILE A 118 -25.50 42.19 17.21
CA ILE A 118 -25.95 40.88 17.74
C ILE A 118 -25.06 40.38 18.87
N ASN A 119 -25.67 39.69 19.84
CA ASN A 119 -24.94 38.98 20.88
C ASN A 119 -24.48 37.63 20.33
N THR A 120 -23.18 37.35 20.46
CA THR A 120 -22.63 36.04 20.09
C THR A 120 -22.13 35.32 21.34
N PRO A 121 -22.12 33.98 21.35
CA PRO A 121 -21.56 33.21 22.48
C PRO A 121 -20.03 33.32 22.59
N TRP A 122 -19.36 34.04 21.68
CA TRP A 122 -17.90 34.15 21.61
C TRP A 122 -17.37 35.48 22.16
N TYR A 123 -18.24 36.47 22.39
CA TYR A 123 -17.89 37.80 22.89
C TYR A 123 -18.88 38.24 23.97
N GLU A 124 -18.39 38.91 25.01
CA GLU A 124 -19.23 39.45 26.08
C GLU A 124 -20.03 40.69 25.66
N GLU A 125 -19.52 41.45 24.68
CA GLU A 125 -20.17 42.64 24.13
C GLU A 125 -20.87 42.32 22.79
N PRO A 126 -22.04 42.94 22.50
CA PRO A 126 -22.68 42.83 21.20
C PRO A 126 -21.71 43.34 20.13
N ILE A 127 -21.49 42.52 19.09
CA ILE A 127 -20.66 42.89 17.95
C ILE A 127 -21.53 43.17 16.72
N PRO A 128 -21.06 43.96 15.74
CA PRO A 128 -21.78 44.17 14.50
C PRO A 128 -22.09 42.83 13.82
N PHE A 129 -23.29 42.72 13.24
CA PHE A 129 -23.76 41.50 12.58
C PHE A 129 -22.80 41.00 11.49
N HIS A 130 -22.14 41.91 10.77
CA HIS A 130 -21.17 41.55 9.74
C HIS A 130 -19.94 40.85 10.31
N GLU A 131 -19.37 41.35 11.43
CA GLU A 131 -18.24 40.73 12.12
C GLU A 131 -18.62 39.38 12.73
N ALA A 132 -19.81 39.29 13.34
CA ALA A 132 -20.29 38.05 13.92
C ALA A 132 -20.48 36.94 12.87
N ALA A 133 -21.08 37.29 11.74
CA ALA A 133 -21.27 36.39 10.61
C ALA A 133 -19.95 35.88 10.04
N GLU A 134 -18.95 36.76 9.96
CA GLU A 134 -17.62 36.43 9.44
C GLU A 134 -16.87 35.48 10.40
N ILE A 135 -16.89 35.77 11.71
CA ILE A 135 -16.25 34.94 12.73
C ILE A 135 -16.91 33.57 12.81
N GLY A 136 -18.25 33.51 12.77
CA GLY A 136 -19.00 32.26 12.78
C GLY A 136 -18.72 31.40 11.55
N THR A 137 -18.67 32.03 10.37
CA THR A 137 -18.33 31.35 9.12
C THR A 137 -16.91 30.82 9.14
N ARG A 138 -15.94 31.62 9.62
CA ARG A 138 -14.54 31.18 9.75
C ARG A 138 -14.40 29.98 10.69
N LYS A 139 -15.07 29.98 11.85
CA LYS A 139 -15.05 28.84 12.78
C LYS A 139 -15.66 27.58 12.18
N VAL A 140 -16.80 27.68 11.52
CA VAL A 140 -17.46 26.53 10.87
C VAL A 140 -16.60 25.97 9.74
N ILE A 141 -16.03 26.86 8.93
CA ILE A 141 -15.09 26.48 7.88
C ILE A 141 -13.88 25.79 8.50
N GLN A 142 -13.32 26.26 9.62
CA GLN A 142 -12.12 25.69 10.25
C GLN A 142 -12.38 24.37 11.01
N GLU A 143 -13.47 24.27 11.76
CA GLU A 143 -13.66 23.22 12.76
C GLU A 143 -14.63 22.12 12.33
N HIS A 144 -15.52 22.38 11.36
CA HIS A 144 -16.68 21.51 11.12
C HIS A 144 -16.94 21.12 9.65
N SER A 145 -16.36 21.82 8.67
CA SER A 145 -16.45 21.40 7.27
C SER A 145 -15.29 20.49 6.86
N THR A 146 -15.57 19.42 6.13
CA THR A 146 -14.56 18.53 5.54
C THR A 146 -14.12 19.09 4.18
N ILE A 147 -15.05 19.70 3.43
CA ILE A 147 -14.82 20.29 2.11
C ILE A 147 -15.55 21.62 1.93
N GLY A 148 -14.92 22.58 1.25
CA GLY A 148 -15.52 23.87 0.89
C GLY A 148 -16.17 23.86 -0.50
N VAL A 149 -17.35 24.47 -0.62
CA VAL A 149 -17.96 24.79 -1.92
C VAL A 149 -18.14 26.29 -1.99
N VAL A 150 -17.30 26.98 -2.76
CA VAL A 150 -17.34 28.43 -2.93
C VAL A 150 -18.34 28.77 -4.03
N ILE A 151 -19.38 29.53 -3.72
CA ILE A 151 -20.35 30.00 -4.72
C ILE A 151 -20.12 31.46 -5.02
N THR A 152 -19.74 31.71 -6.27
CA THR A 152 -19.56 33.04 -6.86
C THR A 152 -20.52 33.25 -8.03
N THR A 153 -20.44 34.39 -8.72
CA THR A 153 -21.22 34.69 -9.92
C THR A 153 -20.42 35.50 -10.92
N ASP A 154 -20.76 35.37 -12.20
CA ASP A 154 -20.31 36.22 -13.31
C ASP A 154 -21.08 37.56 -13.40
N GLY A 155 -21.99 37.82 -12.45
CA GLY A 155 -22.80 39.05 -12.41
C GLY A 155 -24.03 39.02 -13.31
N THR A 156 -24.32 37.88 -13.94
CA THR A 156 -25.56 37.70 -14.71
C THR A 156 -26.77 37.43 -13.81
N ILE A 157 -26.54 37.10 -12.54
CA ILE A 157 -27.57 36.86 -11.54
C ILE A 157 -27.80 38.11 -10.67
N GLY A 158 -29.04 38.38 -10.30
CA GLY A 158 -29.39 39.47 -9.39
C GLY A 158 -29.13 40.87 -9.95
N GLU A 159 -28.87 41.83 -9.06
CA GLU A 159 -28.71 43.26 -9.39
C GLU A 159 -27.26 43.76 -9.18
N ILE A 160 -26.37 42.93 -8.62
CA ILE A 160 -25.01 43.33 -8.20
C ILE A 160 -24.01 42.92 -9.30
N PRO A 161 -23.18 43.85 -9.79
CA PRO A 161 -22.19 43.54 -10.83
C PRO A 161 -21.05 42.66 -10.30
N ARG A 162 -20.46 41.83 -11.16
CA ARG A 162 -19.33 40.93 -10.84
C ARG A 162 -18.21 41.62 -10.05
N ARG A 163 -17.85 42.84 -10.42
CA ARG A 163 -16.74 43.60 -9.81
C ARG A 163 -16.88 43.76 -8.28
N ASP A 164 -18.12 43.79 -7.78
CA ASP A 164 -18.40 43.96 -6.35
C ASP A 164 -18.24 42.63 -5.58
N TYR A 165 -18.11 41.49 -6.29
CA TYR A 165 -17.90 40.16 -5.73
C TYR A 165 -16.44 39.72 -5.66
N ILE A 166 -15.53 40.35 -6.44
CA ILE A 166 -14.14 39.90 -6.59
C ILE A 166 -13.39 39.92 -5.25
N GLU A 167 -13.48 41.01 -4.50
CA GLU A 167 -12.79 41.14 -3.21
C GLU A 167 -13.26 40.09 -2.19
N ALA A 168 -14.57 39.85 -2.13
CA ALA A 168 -15.14 38.84 -1.24
C ALA A 168 -14.76 37.41 -1.67
N GLU A 169 -14.66 37.16 -2.98
CA GLU A 169 -14.22 35.87 -3.52
C GLU A 169 -12.75 35.59 -3.20
N GLU A 170 -11.84 36.52 -3.52
CA GLU A 170 -10.41 36.40 -3.24
C GLU A 170 -10.18 36.13 -1.74
N ARG A 171 -10.91 36.84 -0.88
CA ARG A 171 -10.84 36.66 0.57
C ARG A 171 -11.25 35.26 1.00
N VAL A 172 -12.38 34.74 0.52
CA VAL A 172 -12.87 33.39 0.85
C VAL A 172 -11.88 32.32 0.38
N VAL A 173 -11.37 32.46 -0.84
CA VAL A 173 -10.38 31.53 -1.42
C VAL A 173 -9.11 31.51 -0.59
N ASN A 174 -8.59 32.69 -0.20
CA ASN A 174 -7.38 32.79 0.62
C ASN A 174 -7.59 32.17 2.00
N GLU A 175 -8.73 32.41 2.65
CA GLU A 175 -9.05 31.78 3.94
C GLU A 175 -9.09 30.25 3.83
N LEU A 176 -9.72 29.69 2.79
CA LEU A 176 -9.74 28.23 2.59
C LEU A 176 -8.34 27.65 2.32
N LYS A 177 -7.50 28.33 1.54
CA LYS A 177 -6.10 27.96 1.29
C LYS A 177 -5.23 28.03 2.56
N GLU A 178 -5.44 29.04 3.39
CA GLU A 178 -4.75 29.19 4.67
C GLU A 178 -5.09 28.02 5.61
N VAL A 179 -6.37 27.68 5.73
CA VAL A 179 -6.84 26.54 6.53
C VAL A 179 -6.37 25.20 5.93
N GLY A 180 -6.17 25.12 4.61
CA GLY A 180 -5.67 23.92 3.94
C GLY A 180 -6.76 22.87 3.68
N LYS A 181 -8.03 23.29 3.63
CA LYS A 181 -9.15 22.40 3.30
C LYS A 181 -9.28 22.26 1.79
N PRO A 182 -9.67 21.09 1.27
CA PRO A 182 -10.04 20.96 -0.13
C PRO A 182 -11.30 21.79 -0.40
N PHE A 183 -11.37 22.42 -1.57
CA PHE A 183 -12.55 23.17 -1.97
C PHE A 183 -12.66 23.32 -3.49
N ILE A 184 -13.88 23.53 -3.94
CA ILE A 184 -14.21 23.79 -5.35
C ILE A 184 -14.94 25.13 -5.48
N MET A 185 -14.97 25.69 -6.68
CA MET A 185 -15.69 26.92 -6.96
C MET A 185 -16.81 26.71 -7.98
N ILE A 186 -17.98 27.26 -7.70
CA ILE A 186 -19.14 27.27 -8.57
C ILE A 186 -19.41 28.72 -9.00
N ILE A 187 -19.34 28.97 -10.31
CA ILE A 187 -19.79 30.23 -10.90
C ILE A 187 -21.27 30.08 -11.22
N ASN A 188 -22.12 30.70 -10.42
CA ASN A 188 -23.55 30.77 -10.67
C ASN A 188 -23.86 31.82 -11.74
N THR A 189 -24.49 31.38 -12.81
CA THR A 189 -24.76 32.17 -14.01
C THR A 189 -26.07 31.77 -14.67
N VAL A 190 -26.69 32.69 -15.42
CA VAL A 190 -27.82 32.35 -16.30
C VAL A 190 -27.39 31.79 -17.64
N GLN A 191 -26.09 31.85 -17.98
CA GLN A 191 -25.54 31.38 -19.26
C GLN A 191 -24.25 30.53 -19.08
N PRO A 192 -24.35 29.29 -18.56
CA PRO A 192 -23.19 28.45 -18.26
C PRO A 192 -22.22 28.20 -19.42
N TYR A 193 -22.74 28.19 -20.65
CA TYR A 193 -21.98 27.87 -21.86
C TYR A 193 -21.58 29.11 -22.68
N HIS A 194 -21.77 30.32 -22.14
CA HIS A 194 -21.37 31.54 -22.84
C HIS A 194 -19.84 31.65 -22.89
N PRO A 195 -19.23 32.09 -24.02
CA PRO A 195 -17.78 32.22 -24.13
C PRO A 195 -17.12 33.04 -23.00
N ASP A 196 -17.76 34.14 -22.60
CA ASP A 196 -17.25 35.00 -21.52
C ASP A 196 -17.24 34.28 -20.15
N THR A 197 -18.26 33.47 -19.88
CA THR A 197 -18.35 32.68 -18.65
C THR A 197 -17.31 31.55 -18.66
N GLU A 198 -17.10 30.89 -19.79
CA GLU A 198 -16.07 29.86 -19.94
C GLU A 198 -14.66 30.44 -19.80
N GLN A 199 -14.42 31.64 -20.34
CA GLN A 199 -13.16 32.35 -20.15
C GLN A 199 -12.93 32.71 -18.67
N LEU A 200 -13.97 33.18 -17.98
CA LEU A 200 -13.91 33.45 -16.53
C LEU A 200 -13.64 32.16 -15.73
N ARG A 201 -14.27 31.05 -16.12
CA ARG A 201 -14.05 29.74 -15.49
C ARG A 201 -12.59 29.31 -15.60
N GLN A 202 -12.01 29.43 -16.80
CA GLN A 202 -10.60 29.10 -17.04
C GLN A 202 -9.66 30.02 -16.26
N SER A 203 -9.90 31.34 -16.28
CA SER A 203 -9.04 32.29 -15.56
C SER A 203 -9.04 32.03 -14.05
N LEU A 204 -10.21 31.79 -13.44
CA LEU A 204 -10.30 31.51 -12.00
C LEU A 204 -9.70 30.14 -11.65
N SER A 205 -9.81 29.15 -12.54
CA SER A 205 -9.21 27.83 -12.33
C SER A 205 -7.69 27.89 -12.35
N GLU A 206 -7.10 28.64 -13.29
CA GLU A 206 -5.66 28.86 -13.37
C GLU A 206 -5.14 29.74 -12.22
N GLU A 207 -5.84 30.83 -11.90
CA GLU A 207 -5.44 31.77 -10.84
C GLU A 207 -5.44 31.10 -9.46
N TYR A 208 -6.46 30.30 -9.17
CA TYR A 208 -6.64 29.70 -7.86
C TYR A 208 -6.16 28.26 -7.74
N ASP A 209 -5.81 27.58 -8.83
CA ASP A 209 -5.39 26.16 -8.85
C ASP A 209 -6.43 25.22 -8.20
N ILE A 210 -7.69 25.47 -8.55
CA ILE A 210 -8.87 24.72 -8.08
C ILE A 210 -9.81 24.42 -9.26
N PRO A 211 -10.65 23.38 -9.15
CA PRO A 211 -11.70 23.13 -10.13
C PRO A 211 -12.79 24.20 -10.01
N VAL A 212 -13.14 24.78 -11.16
CA VAL A 212 -14.17 25.80 -11.28
C VAL A 212 -15.25 25.31 -12.24
N ILE A 213 -16.49 25.31 -11.77
CA ILE A 213 -17.67 24.80 -12.49
C ILE A 213 -18.63 25.96 -12.76
N ALA A 214 -18.95 26.23 -14.02
CA ALA A 214 -19.97 27.21 -14.38
C ALA A 214 -21.32 26.50 -14.53
N MET A 215 -22.34 26.98 -13.80
CA MET A 215 -23.69 26.40 -13.85
C MET A 215 -24.77 27.36 -13.42
N SER A 216 -26.01 27.05 -13.80
CA SER A 216 -27.19 27.78 -13.36
C SER A 216 -27.80 27.09 -12.15
N VAL A 217 -27.62 27.68 -10.97
CA VAL A 217 -28.11 27.11 -9.71
C VAL A 217 -29.64 26.99 -9.69
N GLU A 218 -30.35 27.90 -10.37
CA GLU A 218 -31.81 27.87 -10.48
C GLU A 218 -32.33 26.66 -11.27
N SER A 219 -31.59 26.28 -12.32
CA SER A 219 -31.97 25.21 -13.26
C SER A 219 -31.17 23.90 -13.06
N LEU A 220 -30.61 23.71 -11.86
CA LEU A 220 -29.89 22.49 -11.48
C LEU A 220 -30.69 21.23 -11.75
N ARG A 221 -30.01 20.25 -12.36
CA ARG A 221 -30.46 18.87 -12.50
C ARG A 221 -29.66 17.98 -11.59
N GLU A 222 -30.19 16.79 -11.34
CA GLU A 222 -29.54 15.75 -10.56
C GLU A 222 -28.11 15.44 -11.07
N THR A 223 -27.94 15.32 -12.39
CA THR A 223 -26.62 15.11 -13.03
C THR A 223 -25.61 16.20 -12.72
N ASP A 224 -26.06 17.45 -12.58
CA ASP A 224 -25.19 18.58 -12.28
C ASP A 224 -24.70 18.53 -10.83
N VAL A 225 -25.57 18.10 -9.91
CA VAL A 225 -25.22 17.93 -8.50
C VAL A 225 -24.25 16.77 -8.31
N TYR A 226 -24.45 15.64 -9.00
CA TYR A 226 -23.49 14.53 -9.00
C TYR A 226 -22.13 14.94 -9.56
N ASN A 227 -22.09 15.78 -10.60
CA ASN A 227 -20.83 16.31 -11.12
C ASN A 227 -20.11 17.20 -10.10
N VAL A 228 -20.84 18.09 -9.40
CA VAL A 228 -20.28 18.91 -8.33
C VAL A 228 -19.74 18.04 -7.19
N LEU A 229 -20.46 16.99 -6.81
CA LEU A 229 -20.01 16.02 -5.83
C LEU A 229 -18.72 15.34 -6.27
N ARG A 230 -18.67 14.78 -7.48
CA ARG A 230 -17.47 14.12 -8.02
C ARG A 230 -16.26 15.04 -8.00
N GLU A 231 -16.38 16.24 -8.56
CA GLU A 231 -15.29 17.22 -8.60
C GLU A 231 -14.84 17.64 -7.20
N ALA A 232 -15.78 17.79 -6.26
CA ALA A 232 -15.45 18.09 -4.87
C ALA A 232 -14.68 16.93 -4.21
N LEU A 233 -15.19 15.71 -4.35
CA LEU A 233 -14.56 14.52 -3.77
C LEU A 233 -13.16 14.27 -4.34
N PHE A 234 -12.91 14.59 -5.61
CA PHE A 234 -11.59 14.47 -6.24
C PHE A 234 -10.53 15.46 -5.75
N GLU A 235 -10.93 16.53 -5.06
CA GLU A 235 -9.99 17.45 -4.41
C GLU A 235 -9.52 16.96 -3.03
N PHE A 236 -10.06 15.86 -2.52
CA PHE A 236 -9.64 15.31 -1.24
C PHE A 236 -8.14 14.98 -1.22
N PRO A 237 -7.42 15.38 -0.15
CA PRO A 237 -6.02 15.03 -0.01
C PRO A 237 -5.88 13.52 0.23
N VAL A 238 -4.89 12.92 -0.43
CA VAL A 238 -4.51 11.52 -0.20
C VAL A 238 -3.37 11.50 0.80
N LEU A 239 -3.57 10.81 1.92
CA LEU A 239 -2.60 10.68 3.00
C LEU A 239 -1.76 9.42 2.83
N GLU A 240 -2.39 8.35 2.38
CA GLU A 240 -1.77 7.04 2.25
C GLU A 240 -2.19 6.40 0.93
N VAL A 241 -1.22 5.77 0.26
CA VAL A 241 -1.44 5.06 -0.99
C VAL A 241 -0.94 3.65 -0.80
N ASN A 242 -1.88 2.72 -0.79
CA ASN A 242 -1.60 1.29 -0.68
C ASN A 242 -1.52 0.71 -2.08
N VAL A 243 -0.32 0.28 -2.46
CA VAL A 243 -0.10 -0.37 -3.75
C VAL A 243 0.05 -1.86 -3.54
N ASN A 244 -0.90 -2.63 -4.04
CA ASN A 244 -0.91 -4.08 -3.98
C ASN A 244 -0.16 -4.65 -5.17
N LEU A 245 0.96 -5.32 -4.88
CA LEU A 245 1.73 -6.04 -5.89
C LEU A 245 1.11 -7.42 -6.18
N PRO A 246 1.35 -7.99 -7.37
CA PRO A 246 0.99 -9.37 -7.65
C PRO A 246 1.56 -10.32 -6.60
N SER A 247 0.70 -11.18 -6.05
CA SER A 247 1.04 -12.03 -4.89
C SER A 247 2.28 -12.91 -5.10
N TRP A 248 2.52 -13.39 -6.32
CA TRP A 248 3.69 -14.19 -6.65
C TRP A 248 5.00 -13.39 -6.69
N VAL A 249 4.95 -12.09 -7.00
CA VAL A 249 6.12 -11.19 -6.94
C VAL A 249 6.56 -11.02 -5.48
N MET A 250 5.61 -10.99 -4.54
CA MET A 250 5.88 -10.88 -3.10
C MET A 250 6.59 -12.11 -2.51
N VAL A 251 6.49 -13.27 -3.18
CA VAL A 251 7.18 -14.51 -2.78
C VAL A 251 8.65 -14.50 -3.22
N LEU A 252 9.03 -13.67 -4.19
CA LEU A 252 10.41 -13.58 -4.66
C LEU A 252 11.32 -13.02 -3.56
N ASN A 253 12.58 -13.47 -3.56
CA ASN A 253 13.60 -12.95 -2.65
C ASN A 253 13.75 -11.43 -2.78
N GLU A 254 14.10 -10.74 -1.69
CA GLU A 254 14.25 -9.28 -1.68
C GLU A 254 15.29 -8.77 -2.67
N GLY A 255 16.33 -9.56 -2.97
CA GLY A 255 17.35 -9.23 -3.96
C GLY A 255 16.97 -9.53 -5.42
N HIS A 256 15.76 -10.04 -5.68
CA HIS A 256 15.33 -10.37 -7.04
C HIS A 256 15.04 -9.09 -7.84
N TRP A 257 15.59 -8.98 -9.05
CA TRP A 257 15.50 -7.78 -9.89
C TRP A 257 14.06 -7.32 -10.09
N LEU A 258 13.13 -8.23 -10.40
CA LEU A 258 11.73 -7.87 -10.64
C LEU A 258 11.07 -7.22 -9.41
N ARG A 259 11.34 -7.76 -8.21
CA ARG A 259 10.79 -7.20 -6.97
C ARG A 259 11.35 -5.78 -6.72
N GLN A 260 12.62 -5.55 -7.03
CA GLN A 260 13.23 -4.22 -6.95
C GLN A 260 12.61 -3.26 -7.97
N SER A 261 12.39 -3.69 -9.21
CA SER A 261 11.77 -2.87 -10.26
C SER A 261 10.35 -2.40 -9.88
N TYR A 262 9.54 -3.29 -9.28
CA TYR A 262 8.23 -2.87 -8.75
C TYR A 262 8.36 -1.87 -7.60
N GLN A 263 9.29 -2.08 -6.66
CA GLN A 263 9.49 -1.16 -5.55
C GLN A 263 9.95 0.23 -6.02
N GLU A 264 10.85 0.29 -7.01
CA GLU A 264 11.31 1.52 -7.63
C GLU A 264 10.16 2.24 -8.34
N ALA A 265 9.38 1.53 -9.17
CA ALA A 265 8.22 2.09 -9.84
C ALA A 265 7.20 2.68 -8.84
N VAL A 266 6.90 1.97 -7.76
CA VAL A 266 6.01 2.48 -6.70
C VAL A 266 6.60 3.75 -6.07
N GLN A 267 7.89 3.75 -5.71
CA GLN A 267 8.52 4.91 -5.10
C GLN A 267 8.60 6.13 -6.03
N GLU A 268 8.74 5.94 -7.34
CA GLU A 268 8.78 7.04 -8.30
C GLU A 268 7.40 7.61 -8.57
N THR A 269 6.41 6.75 -8.79
CA THR A 269 5.07 7.18 -9.22
C THR A 269 4.23 7.72 -8.06
N VAL A 270 4.37 7.20 -6.84
CA VAL A 270 3.56 7.65 -5.68
C VAL A 270 3.94 9.06 -5.20
N LYS A 271 5.16 9.55 -5.49
CA LYS A 271 5.63 10.89 -5.07
C LYS A 271 4.77 12.04 -5.60
N ASP A 272 4.10 11.82 -6.72
CA ASP A 272 3.31 12.86 -7.39
C ASP A 272 1.87 12.95 -6.89
N ILE A 273 1.44 12.05 -5.98
CA ILE A 273 0.06 12.00 -5.49
C ILE A 273 -0.13 12.98 -4.34
N LYS A 274 -1.03 13.94 -4.52
CA LYS A 274 -1.47 14.83 -3.43
C LYS A 274 -2.97 14.77 -3.22
N ARG A 275 -3.74 14.58 -4.29
CA ARG A 275 -5.21 14.58 -4.29
C ARG A 275 -5.75 13.33 -5.00
N LEU A 276 -7.00 12.98 -4.73
CA LEU A 276 -7.63 11.80 -5.36
C LEU A 276 -7.64 11.89 -6.89
N ARG A 277 -7.80 13.08 -7.47
CA ARG A 277 -7.67 13.28 -8.93
C ARG A 277 -6.33 12.87 -9.51
N ASP A 278 -5.27 12.87 -8.71
CA ASP A 278 -3.92 12.51 -9.17
C ASP A 278 -3.78 10.98 -9.31
N VAL A 279 -4.64 10.22 -8.61
CA VAL A 279 -4.62 8.76 -8.61
C VAL A 279 -4.89 8.19 -10.00
N ASP A 280 -5.85 8.76 -10.75
CA ASP A 280 -6.14 8.33 -12.12
C ASP A 280 -4.93 8.50 -13.05
N ARG A 281 -4.22 9.62 -12.89
CA ARG A 281 -2.99 9.89 -13.66
C ARG A 281 -1.88 8.90 -13.30
N VAL A 282 -1.75 8.55 -12.03
CA VAL A 282 -0.79 7.56 -11.54
C VAL A 282 -1.11 6.16 -12.04
N VAL A 283 -2.38 5.75 -12.03
CA VAL A 283 -2.81 4.46 -12.59
C VAL A 283 -2.41 4.35 -14.06
N TRP A 284 -2.53 5.44 -14.81
CA TRP A 284 -2.05 5.50 -16.19
C TRP A 284 -0.51 5.44 -16.29
N GLN A 285 0.23 6.11 -15.41
CA GLN A 285 1.70 6.03 -15.36
C GLN A 285 2.19 4.62 -15.05
N PHE A 286 1.54 3.89 -14.13
CA PHE A 286 1.88 2.49 -13.87
C PHE A 286 1.73 1.61 -15.10
N SER A 287 0.76 1.91 -15.97
CA SER A 287 0.53 1.18 -17.22
C SER A 287 1.62 1.46 -18.29
N GLN A 288 2.60 2.32 -18.03
CA GLN A 288 3.74 2.57 -18.92
C GLN A 288 4.93 1.64 -18.67
N TYR A 289 4.98 0.95 -17.52
CA TYR A 289 6.06 0.02 -17.21
C TYR A 289 5.85 -1.31 -17.91
N GLU A 290 6.86 -1.84 -18.59
CA GLU A 290 6.75 -3.10 -19.36
C GLU A 290 6.40 -4.32 -18.50
N PHE A 291 6.74 -4.30 -17.21
CA PHE A 291 6.45 -5.38 -16.28
C PHE A 291 5.07 -5.23 -15.60
N ILE A 292 4.28 -4.22 -15.96
CA ILE A 292 2.91 -4.01 -15.46
C ILE A 292 1.95 -4.08 -16.64
N ASP A 293 1.03 -5.03 -16.62
CA ASP A 293 -0.01 -5.18 -17.66
C ASP A 293 -1.16 -4.19 -17.43
N ARG A 294 -1.60 -4.08 -16.18
CA ARG A 294 -2.70 -3.20 -15.78
C ARG A 294 -2.49 -2.68 -14.37
N ALA A 295 -2.91 -1.45 -14.14
CA ALA A 295 -3.16 -0.91 -12.81
C ALA A 295 -4.66 -0.57 -12.69
N SER A 296 -5.22 -0.72 -11.49
CA SER A 296 -6.59 -0.29 -11.21
C SER A 296 -6.72 0.23 -9.78
N LEU A 297 -7.53 1.26 -9.61
CA LEU A 297 -8.01 1.68 -8.30
C LEU A 297 -8.95 0.60 -7.74
N ALA A 298 -8.58 -0.01 -6.62
CA ALA A 298 -9.35 -1.07 -5.96
C ALA A 298 -10.39 -0.48 -4.99
N GLY A 299 -10.05 0.63 -4.34
CA GLY A 299 -10.92 1.30 -3.39
C GLY A 299 -10.35 2.62 -2.90
N ILE A 300 -11.23 3.47 -2.35
CA ILE A 300 -10.86 4.72 -1.70
C ILE A 300 -11.59 4.78 -0.34
N ASP A 301 -10.84 5.05 0.72
CA ASP A 301 -11.37 5.48 2.01
C ASP A 301 -11.17 6.99 2.15
N MET A 302 -12.24 7.76 1.94
CA MET A 302 -12.21 9.23 2.05
C MET A 302 -12.10 9.73 3.50
N GLY A 303 -12.52 8.93 4.47
CA GLY A 303 -12.41 9.27 5.89
C GLY A 303 -10.97 9.19 6.37
N GLN A 304 -10.20 8.22 5.87
CA GLN A 304 -8.77 8.10 6.20
C GLN A 304 -7.84 8.72 5.15
N GLY A 305 -8.38 9.13 3.99
CA GLY A 305 -7.58 9.62 2.87
C GLY A 305 -6.68 8.52 2.28
N VAL A 306 -7.15 7.27 2.29
CA VAL A 306 -6.40 6.10 1.80
C VAL A 306 -6.89 5.74 0.40
N ALA A 307 -5.97 5.57 -0.54
CA ALA A 307 -6.26 5.04 -1.87
C ALA A 307 -5.58 3.68 -2.07
N GLU A 308 -6.33 2.69 -2.57
CA GLU A 308 -5.82 1.36 -2.86
C GLU A 308 -5.67 1.13 -4.36
N ILE A 309 -4.47 0.74 -4.81
CA ILE A 309 -4.14 0.51 -6.21
C ILE A 309 -3.65 -0.92 -6.37
N ASP A 310 -4.31 -1.70 -7.21
CA ASP A 310 -3.89 -3.04 -7.58
C ASP A 310 -3.04 -3.00 -8.86
N LEU A 311 -1.88 -3.66 -8.81
CA LEU A 311 -1.01 -3.87 -9.96
C LEU A 311 -1.09 -5.31 -10.44
N TYR A 312 -1.19 -5.48 -11.75
CA TYR A 312 -1.24 -6.77 -12.43
C TYR A 312 0.02 -6.95 -13.28
N ALA A 313 0.65 -8.11 -13.18
CA ALA A 313 1.79 -8.47 -14.01
C ALA A 313 1.33 -9.15 -15.31
N PRO A 314 2.06 -8.99 -16.42
CA PRO A 314 1.84 -9.78 -17.62
C PRO A 314 2.00 -11.27 -17.38
N ASP A 315 1.15 -12.09 -17.99
CA ASP A 315 1.22 -13.56 -17.88
C ASP A 315 2.57 -14.12 -18.37
N GLU A 316 3.12 -13.57 -19.45
CA GLU A 316 4.40 -14.00 -20.02
C GLU A 316 5.57 -13.77 -19.04
N LEU A 317 5.48 -12.74 -18.20
CA LEU A 317 6.49 -12.43 -17.21
C LEU A 317 6.53 -13.48 -16.10
N TYR A 318 5.36 -13.99 -15.69
CA TYR A 318 5.29 -15.07 -14.72
C TYR A 318 6.04 -16.32 -15.19
N ASP A 319 5.83 -16.73 -16.45
CA ASP A 319 6.50 -17.89 -17.04
C ASP A 319 8.02 -17.69 -17.14
N GLN A 320 8.45 -16.46 -17.50
CA GLN A 320 9.87 -16.10 -17.55
C GLN A 320 10.52 -16.20 -16.17
N ILE A 321 9.91 -15.62 -15.13
CA ILE A 321 10.45 -15.66 -13.78
C ILE A 321 10.43 -17.09 -13.22
N LEU A 322 9.38 -17.85 -13.51
CA LEU A 322 9.31 -19.24 -13.07
C LEU A 322 10.46 -20.07 -13.68
N LYS A 323 10.79 -19.86 -14.96
CA LYS A 323 11.96 -20.45 -15.61
C LYS A 323 13.28 -20.00 -14.98
N GLU A 324 13.40 -18.73 -14.60
CA GLU A 324 14.59 -18.18 -13.92
C GLU A 324 14.80 -18.82 -12.54
N VAL A 325 13.74 -18.87 -11.72
CA VAL A 325 13.79 -19.38 -10.34
C VAL A 325 13.97 -20.89 -10.29
N VAL A 326 13.24 -21.63 -11.13
CA VAL A 326 13.32 -23.10 -11.17
C VAL A 326 14.56 -23.57 -11.94
N GLY A 327 15.08 -22.75 -12.86
CA GLY A 327 16.21 -23.08 -13.73
C GLY A 327 15.86 -24.07 -14.86
N VAL A 328 14.58 -24.39 -15.04
CA VAL A 328 14.09 -25.33 -16.06
C VAL A 328 12.95 -24.68 -16.84
N GLU A 329 12.96 -24.87 -18.16
CA GLU A 329 11.89 -24.39 -19.02
C GLU A 329 10.60 -25.21 -18.86
N ILE A 330 9.52 -24.53 -18.46
CA ILE A 330 8.20 -25.14 -18.29
C ILE A 330 7.46 -25.03 -19.62
N ARG A 331 7.12 -26.19 -20.20
CA ARG A 331 6.48 -26.28 -21.53
C ARG A 331 4.95 -26.33 -21.46
N GLY A 332 4.41 -26.49 -20.25
CA GLY A 332 2.98 -26.69 -20.02
C GLY A 332 2.66 -27.13 -18.59
N LYS A 333 1.35 -27.19 -18.28
CA LYS A 333 0.84 -27.53 -16.94
C LYS A 333 1.19 -28.97 -16.52
N ASP A 334 1.29 -29.88 -17.47
CA ASP A 334 1.72 -31.26 -17.27
C ASP A 334 3.20 -31.35 -16.85
N HIS A 335 4.07 -30.58 -17.50
CA HIS A 335 5.49 -30.52 -17.14
C HIS A 335 5.69 -29.90 -15.75
N LEU A 336 4.96 -28.82 -15.45
CA LEU A 336 4.98 -28.19 -14.12
C LEU A 336 4.54 -29.18 -13.03
N LEU A 337 3.43 -29.90 -13.25
CA LEU A 337 2.94 -30.89 -12.28
C LEU A 337 3.95 -32.00 -12.05
N LYS A 338 4.58 -32.51 -13.12
CA LYS A 338 5.64 -33.51 -13.01
C LYS A 338 6.83 -33.01 -12.20
N LEU A 339 7.29 -31.79 -12.48
CA LEU A 339 8.39 -31.17 -11.75
C LEU A 339 8.04 -30.99 -10.26
N MET A 340 6.80 -30.59 -9.94
CA MET A 340 6.33 -30.48 -8.55
C MET A 340 6.28 -31.83 -7.85
N LEU A 341 5.89 -32.91 -8.55
CA LEU A 341 5.94 -34.27 -8.01
C LEU A 341 7.39 -34.69 -7.72
N ASP A 342 8.30 -34.48 -8.67
CA ASP A 342 9.71 -34.83 -8.52
C ASP A 342 10.37 -34.03 -7.36
N LEU A 343 10.09 -32.73 -7.26
CA LEU A 343 10.53 -31.87 -6.16
C LEU A 343 9.91 -32.28 -4.83
N SER A 344 8.64 -32.69 -4.81
CA SER A 344 7.98 -33.15 -3.59
C SER A 344 8.61 -34.46 -3.08
N HIS A 345 8.92 -35.40 -3.98
CA HIS A 345 9.64 -36.62 -3.63
C HIS A 345 11.04 -36.32 -3.10
N ALA A 346 11.81 -35.48 -3.80
CA ALA A 346 13.14 -35.07 -3.36
C ALA A 346 13.12 -34.35 -2.01
N LYS A 347 12.09 -33.52 -1.77
CA LYS A 347 11.90 -32.81 -0.51
C LYS A 347 11.65 -33.76 0.66
N ILE A 348 10.82 -34.78 0.50
CA ILE A 348 10.56 -35.77 1.56
C ILE A 348 11.86 -36.46 1.98
N GLU A 349 12.66 -36.91 1.02
CA GLU A 349 13.95 -37.56 1.29
C GLU A 349 14.97 -36.59 1.90
N TYR A 350 15.04 -35.35 1.39
CA TYR A 350 15.95 -34.33 1.92
C TYR A 350 15.59 -33.92 3.35
N ASP A 351 14.31 -33.73 3.64
CA ASP A 351 13.83 -33.30 4.96
C ASP A 351 14.19 -34.33 6.04
N GLN A 352 14.29 -35.62 5.72
CA GLN A 352 14.78 -36.65 6.66
C GLN A 352 16.22 -36.41 7.09
N VAL A 353 17.08 -35.90 6.21
CA VAL A 353 18.53 -35.75 6.44
C VAL A 353 18.99 -34.32 6.62
N ALA A 354 18.13 -33.33 6.42
CA ALA A 354 18.48 -31.90 6.38
C ALA A 354 19.19 -31.42 7.66
N ASP A 355 18.73 -31.87 8.82
CA ASP A 355 19.33 -31.50 10.12
C ASP A 355 20.69 -32.17 10.32
N ALA A 356 20.81 -33.45 9.96
CA ALA A 356 22.08 -34.17 10.00
C ALA A 356 23.12 -33.53 9.10
N LEU A 357 22.70 -33.07 7.92
CA LEU A 357 23.57 -32.43 6.94
C LEU A 357 24.05 -31.05 7.44
N ARG A 358 23.16 -30.26 8.08
CA ARG A 358 23.54 -29.01 8.74
C ARG A 358 24.52 -29.26 9.90
N MET A 359 24.26 -30.28 10.71
CA MET A 359 25.10 -30.65 11.85
C MET A 359 26.50 -31.08 11.39
N VAL A 360 26.60 -31.98 10.39
CA VAL A 360 27.89 -32.44 9.84
C VAL A 360 28.76 -31.29 9.35
N LYS A 361 28.15 -30.28 8.71
CA LYS A 361 28.89 -29.13 8.19
C LYS A 361 29.52 -28.30 9.31
N GLN A 362 28.87 -28.23 10.46
CA GLN A 362 29.31 -27.43 11.61
C GLN A 362 30.23 -28.19 12.56
N THR A 363 29.92 -29.44 12.88
CA THR A 363 30.58 -30.22 13.94
C THR A 363 31.46 -31.36 13.41
N GLY A 364 31.35 -31.68 12.12
CA GLY A 364 31.99 -32.85 11.51
C GLY A 364 31.22 -34.16 11.70
N TYR A 365 30.14 -34.19 12.49
CA TYR A 365 29.32 -35.38 12.72
C TYR A 365 27.85 -35.02 12.87
N GLY A 366 26.98 -35.72 12.14
CA GLY A 366 25.56 -35.40 12.04
C GLY A 366 24.73 -36.65 12.09
N VAL A 367 23.59 -36.58 12.78
CA VAL A 367 22.69 -37.73 12.98
C VAL A 367 21.29 -37.34 12.53
N ALA A 368 20.71 -38.15 11.65
CA ALA A 368 19.32 -38.04 11.26
C ALA A 368 18.50 -39.01 12.12
N ALA A 369 17.47 -38.49 12.79
CA ALA A 369 16.54 -39.32 13.53
C ALA A 369 15.63 -40.09 12.55
N PRO A 370 15.34 -41.37 12.81
CA PRO A 370 14.40 -42.14 12.00
C PRO A 370 13.03 -41.49 11.98
N ALA A 371 12.36 -41.52 10.82
CA ALA A 371 10.94 -41.18 10.77
C ALA A 371 10.12 -42.27 11.48
N LEU A 372 8.96 -41.90 12.03
CA LEU A 372 8.04 -42.86 12.65
C LEU A 372 7.62 -43.98 11.67
N ALA A 373 7.54 -43.66 10.38
CA ALA A 373 7.22 -44.62 9.33
C ALA A 373 8.29 -45.71 9.15
N ASP A 374 9.54 -45.42 9.54
CA ASP A 374 10.67 -46.34 9.42
C ASP A 374 10.91 -47.15 10.72
N MET A 375 10.10 -46.92 11.76
CA MET A 375 10.18 -47.65 13.01
C MET A 375 9.37 -48.94 12.93
N SER A 376 10.00 -50.05 13.32
CA SER A 376 9.34 -51.34 13.49
C SER A 376 9.19 -51.65 14.98
N LEU A 377 8.00 -52.09 15.40
CA LEU A 377 7.71 -52.47 16.78
C LEU A 377 7.46 -53.99 16.84
N ASP A 378 8.27 -54.69 17.63
CA ASP A 378 8.08 -56.11 17.91
C ASP A 378 6.84 -56.31 18.82
N GLU A 379 6.25 -57.52 18.80
CA GLU A 379 5.12 -57.85 19.65
C GLU A 379 5.46 -57.65 21.16
N PRO A 380 4.56 -57.05 21.96
CA PRO A 380 4.81 -56.82 23.38
C PRO A 380 4.94 -58.13 24.17
N GLU A 381 6.05 -58.31 24.90
CA GLU A 381 6.27 -59.49 25.74
C GLU A 381 6.00 -59.17 27.22
N ILE A 382 5.25 -60.02 27.92
CA ILE A 382 5.06 -59.88 29.37
C ILE A 382 6.30 -60.42 30.08
N ILE A 383 6.97 -59.55 30.83
CA ILE A 383 8.12 -59.91 31.66
C ILE A 383 7.72 -59.94 33.14
N ARG A 384 8.30 -60.87 33.89
CA ARG A 384 8.07 -61.00 35.33
C ARG A 384 9.37 -60.80 36.08
N HIS A 385 9.39 -59.86 37.02
CA HIS A 385 10.53 -59.61 37.91
C HIS A 385 10.06 -59.71 39.36
N GLY A 386 10.31 -60.86 39.98
CA GLY A 386 9.80 -61.17 41.34
C GLY A 386 8.27 -61.24 41.39
N SER A 387 7.67 -60.35 42.20
CA SER A 387 6.21 -60.23 42.37
C SER A 387 5.54 -59.24 41.42
N ARG A 388 6.29 -58.55 40.55
CA ARG A 388 5.75 -57.55 39.62
C ARG A 388 5.80 -58.05 38.18
N PHE A 389 4.80 -57.66 37.40
CA PHE A 389 4.70 -57.88 35.97
C PHE A 389 4.93 -56.57 35.23
N GLY A 390 5.61 -56.64 34.09
CA GLY A 390 5.82 -55.53 33.17
C GLY A 390 5.62 -55.97 31.73
N VAL A 391 5.60 -55.01 30.82
CA VAL A 391 5.55 -55.26 29.38
C VAL A 391 6.85 -54.76 28.78
N LYS A 392 7.54 -55.63 28.05
CA LYS A 392 8.73 -55.31 27.29
C LYS A 392 8.30 -54.98 25.86
N LEU A 393 8.53 -53.74 25.47
CA LEU A 393 8.37 -53.26 24.10
C LEU A 393 9.76 -53.16 23.48
N LYS A 394 9.94 -53.68 22.28
CA LYS A 394 11.18 -53.55 21.53
C LYS A 394 10.85 -52.88 20.20
N ALA A 395 11.48 -51.73 19.96
CA ALA A 395 11.36 -51.00 18.71
C ALA A 395 12.74 -50.97 18.03
N VAL A 396 12.77 -51.15 16.71
CA VAL A 396 13.97 -51.05 15.89
C VAL A 396 13.74 -49.96 14.86
N ALA A 397 14.66 -49.00 14.81
CA ALA A 397 14.59 -47.87 13.90
C ALA A 397 15.98 -47.61 13.29
N PRO A 398 16.08 -47.38 11.97
CA PRO A 398 17.35 -47.08 11.32
C PRO A 398 17.78 -45.63 11.61
N SER A 399 19.01 -45.41 12.09
CA SER A 399 19.59 -44.08 12.20
C SER A 399 20.61 -43.84 11.08
N ILE A 400 20.55 -42.66 10.45
CA ILE A 400 21.54 -42.26 9.44
C ILE A 400 22.59 -41.39 10.11
N HIS A 401 23.85 -41.80 9.97
CA HIS A 401 25.00 -41.07 10.48
C HIS A 401 25.82 -40.52 9.33
N MET A 402 26.05 -39.21 9.34
CA MET A 402 26.91 -38.51 8.40
C MET A 402 28.21 -38.14 9.12
N ILE A 403 29.35 -38.35 8.45
CA ILE A 403 30.68 -38.07 8.99
C ILE A 403 31.43 -37.23 7.94
N LYS A 404 31.91 -36.06 8.35
CA LYS A 404 32.82 -35.25 7.54
C LYS A 404 34.25 -35.75 7.77
N VAL A 405 34.95 -36.07 6.69
CA VAL A 405 36.36 -36.47 6.73
C VAL A 405 37.14 -35.55 5.81
N ASP A 406 38.18 -34.91 6.34
CA ASP A 406 39.08 -34.10 5.54
C ASP A 406 40.11 -35.01 4.86
N VAL A 407 40.21 -34.92 3.53
CA VAL A 407 41.14 -35.72 2.73
C VAL A 407 42.25 -34.81 2.24
N GLU A 408 43.46 -35.03 2.75
CA GLU A 408 44.65 -34.33 2.30
C GLU A 408 45.21 -34.99 1.04
N SER A 409 45.40 -34.22 -0.03
CA SER A 409 46.12 -34.66 -1.22
C SER A 409 47.20 -33.66 -1.55
N THR A 410 48.45 -34.12 -1.59
CA THR A 410 49.60 -33.32 -1.98
C THR A 410 49.88 -33.55 -3.46
N PHE A 411 50.12 -32.46 -4.19
CA PHE A 411 50.59 -32.49 -5.57
C PHE A 411 52.07 -32.09 -5.58
N GLU A 412 52.95 -33.06 -5.80
CA GLU A 412 54.42 -32.89 -5.80
C GLU A 412 54.98 -33.20 -7.20
N PRO A 413 54.82 -32.30 -8.18
CA PRO A 413 55.34 -32.52 -9.52
C PRO A 413 56.87 -32.50 -9.49
N ILE A 414 57.50 -33.53 -10.07
CA ILE A 414 58.95 -33.55 -10.24
C ILE A 414 59.29 -32.73 -11.49
N ILE A 415 59.87 -31.55 -11.29
CA ILE A 415 60.21 -30.59 -12.34
C ILE A 415 61.73 -30.49 -12.41
N GLY A 416 62.26 -30.61 -13.62
CA GLY A 416 63.67 -30.88 -13.93
C GLY A 416 64.71 -30.15 -13.07
N THR A 417 65.06 -28.92 -13.41
CA THR A 417 66.14 -28.16 -12.76
C THR A 417 65.63 -27.20 -11.69
N GLU A 418 66.47 -26.84 -10.72
CA GLU A 418 66.14 -25.90 -9.62
C GLU A 418 65.53 -24.58 -10.12
N LYS A 419 66.08 -24.02 -11.20
CA LYS A 419 65.55 -22.79 -11.82
C LYS A 419 64.12 -22.95 -12.34
N GLN A 420 63.76 -24.12 -12.87
CA GLN A 420 62.41 -24.38 -13.38
C GLN A 420 61.40 -24.54 -12.24
N SER A 421 61.84 -25.10 -11.11
CA SER A 421 61.01 -25.18 -9.90
C SER A 421 60.78 -23.79 -9.29
N GLU A 422 61.80 -22.92 -9.24
CA GLU A 422 61.66 -21.53 -8.78
C GLU A 422 60.69 -20.72 -9.66
N GLU A 423 60.75 -20.92 -10.98
CA GLU A 423 59.87 -20.24 -11.94
C GLU A 423 58.41 -20.65 -11.78
N LEU A 424 58.13 -21.95 -11.54
CA LEU A 424 56.78 -22.42 -11.26
C LEU A 424 56.25 -21.87 -9.93
N VAL A 425 57.07 -21.86 -8.87
CA VAL A 425 56.66 -21.31 -7.57
C VAL A 425 56.33 -19.82 -7.72
N ARG A 426 57.14 -19.06 -8.47
CA ARG A 426 56.86 -17.65 -8.72
C ARG A 426 55.56 -17.44 -9.51
N TYR A 427 55.31 -18.27 -10.52
CA TYR A 427 54.07 -18.25 -11.29
C TYR A 427 52.83 -18.50 -10.40
N LEU A 428 52.88 -19.51 -9.53
CA LEU A 428 51.77 -19.81 -8.60
C LEU A 428 51.57 -18.76 -7.52
N MET A 429 52.66 -18.14 -7.03
CA MET A 429 52.58 -17.09 -6.01
C MET A 429 52.04 -15.77 -6.56
N GLN A 430 52.28 -15.48 -7.84
CA GLN A 430 51.75 -14.29 -8.49
C GLN A 430 50.22 -14.30 -8.53
N ASP A 431 49.61 -15.44 -8.88
CA ASP A 431 48.16 -15.62 -8.88
C ASP A 431 47.58 -15.67 -7.44
N PHE A 432 48.37 -16.11 -6.44
CA PHE A 432 47.96 -16.17 -5.03
C PHE A 432 47.72 -14.79 -4.40
N GLU A 433 48.58 -13.83 -4.72
CA GLU A 433 48.58 -12.51 -4.09
C GLU A 433 47.36 -11.68 -4.48
N ASP A 434 46.81 -11.90 -5.68
CA ASP A 434 45.62 -11.20 -6.18
C ASP A 434 44.30 -11.87 -5.74
N ASP A 435 44.19 -13.19 -5.83
CA ASP A 435 43.03 -13.97 -5.30
C ASP A 435 43.46 -15.41 -4.97
N PRO A 436 43.46 -15.82 -3.68
CA PRO A 436 43.82 -17.18 -3.26
C PRO A 436 43.01 -18.30 -3.92
N LEU A 437 41.78 -18.01 -4.39
CA LEU A 437 40.92 -18.99 -5.05
C LEU A 437 41.21 -19.11 -6.56
N SER A 438 41.87 -18.12 -7.16
CA SER A 438 42.17 -18.10 -8.59
C SER A 438 43.16 -19.20 -9.00
N ILE A 439 44.08 -19.59 -8.10
CA ILE A 439 45.06 -20.67 -8.30
C ILE A 439 44.42 -21.99 -8.73
N TRP A 440 43.20 -22.27 -8.27
CA TRP A 440 42.48 -23.49 -8.63
C TRP A 440 42.16 -23.59 -10.12
N ASN A 441 42.12 -22.44 -10.81
CA ASN A 441 41.89 -22.34 -12.25
C ASN A 441 43.20 -22.25 -13.05
N SER A 442 44.36 -22.12 -12.41
CA SER A 442 45.65 -22.05 -13.11
C SER A 442 45.94 -23.35 -13.85
N ASP A 443 46.41 -23.20 -15.10
CA ASP A 443 46.74 -24.31 -15.99
C ASP A 443 48.19 -24.75 -15.75
N ILE A 444 48.37 -26.00 -15.34
CA ILE A 444 49.67 -26.58 -15.05
C ILE A 444 49.82 -27.84 -15.91
N PHE A 445 50.67 -27.74 -16.93
CA PHE A 445 50.93 -28.79 -17.93
C PHE A 445 49.71 -29.18 -18.80
N GLY A 446 48.85 -28.22 -19.15
CA GLY A 446 47.71 -28.44 -20.05
C GLY A 446 46.49 -29.05 -19.35
N ARG A 447 46.43 -28.93 -18.02
CA ARG A 447 45.33 -29.35 -17.14
C ARG A 447 45.22 -28.34 -15.99
N SER A 448 43.99 -28.05 -15.55
CA SER A 448 43.79 -27.20 -14.37
C SER A 448 44.26 -27.90 -13.10
N LEU A 449 44.86 -27.14 -12.18
CA LEU A 449 45.26 -27.65 -10.87
C LEU A 449 44.08 -28.26 -10.11
N SER A 450 42.89 -27.65 -10.19
CA SER A 450 41.65 -28.19 -9.60
C SER A 450 41.28 -29.59 -10.09
N SER A 451 41.49 -29.89 -11.38
CA SER A 451 41.23 -31.23 -11.93
C SER A 451 42.19 -32.26 -11.33
N ILE A 452 43.48 -31.93 -11.29
CA ILE A 452 44.54 -32.83 -10.79
C ILE A 452 44.33 -33.14 -9.30
N VAL A 453 44.05 -32.12 -8.48
CA VAL A 453 43.80 -32.30 -7.05
C VAL A 453 42.51 -33.07 -6.81
N ARG A 454 41.44 -32.80 -7.57
CA ARG A 454 40.17 -33.53 -7.46
C ARG A 454 40.32 -35.01 -7.83
N GLU A 455 41.07 -35.33 -8.87
CA GLU A 455 41.42 -36.71 -9.25
C GLU A 455 42.21 -37.41 -8.12
N GLY A 456 43.19 -36.73 -7.53
CA GLY A 456 43.96 -37.26 -6.40
C GLY A 456 43.09 -37.53 -5.15
N ILE A 457 42.19 -36.62 -4.82
CA ILE A 457 41.23 -36.80 -3.73
C ILE A 457 40.27 -37.96 -4.04
N GLN A 458 39.73 -38.03 -5.27
CA GLN A 458 38.79 -39.08 -5.67
C GLN A 458 39.45 -40.47 -5.66
N ALA A 459 40.71 -40.57 -6.08
CA ALA A 459 41.50 -41.78 -5.96
C ALA A 459 41.65 -42.19 -4.49
N LYS A 460 42.00 -41.27 -3.58
CA LYS A 460 42.10 -41.56 -2.15
C LYS A 460 40.77 -41.96 -1.51
N LEU A 461 39.66 -41.32 -1.89
CA LEU A 461 38.31 -41.67 -1.42
C LEU A 461 37.91 -43.08 -1.86
N SER A 462 38.33 -43.51 -3.05
CA SER A 462 38.04 -44.85 -3.57
C SER A 462 38.86 -45.97 -2.90
N LEU A 463 39.94 -45.64 -2.18
CA LEU A 463 40.82 -46.62 -1.54
C LEU A 463 40.23 -47.24 -0.27
N MET A 464 39.18 -46.67 0.34
CA MET A 464 38.60 -47.22 1.55
C MET A 464 37.93 -48.57 1.27
N PRO A 465 38.49 -49.71 1.75
CA PRO A 465 37.97 -51.03 1.43
C PRO A 465 36.59 -51.27 2.04
N GLU A 466 35.74 -52.07 1.38
CA GLU A 466 34.37 -52.34 1.87
C GLU A 466 34.35 -52.95 3.27
N ASN A 467 35.26 -53.88 3.57
CA ASN A 467 35.37 -54.50 4.88
C ASN A 467 35.65 -53.48 6.01
N ALA A 468 36.39 -52.41 5.74
CA ALA A 468 36.63 -51.32 6.68
C ALA A 468 35.35 -50.50 6.91
N ARG A 469 34.58 -50.23 5.85
CA ARG A 469 33.27 -49.54 5.95
C ARG A 469 32.27 -50.35 6.78
N TYR A 470 32.19 -51.66 6.56
CA TYR A 470 31.34 -52.56 7.36
C TYR A 470 31.74 -52.60 8.82
N LYS A 471 33.04 -52.74 9.12
CA LYS A 471 33.54 -52.71 10.51
C LYS A 471 33.22 -51.39 11.21
N LEU A 472 33.34 -50.27 10.51
CA LEU A 472 33.02 -48.95 11.06
C LEU A 472 31.52 -48.82 11.38
N LYS A 473 30.66 -49.27 10.45
CA LYS A 473 29.21 -49.36 10.68
C LYS A 473 28.87 -50.22 11.90
N GLU A 474 29.40 -51.44 11.96
CA GLU A 474 29.09 -52.39 13.06
C GLU A 474 29.59 -51.86 14.41
N THR A 475 30.75 -51.19 14.41
CA THR A 475 31.28 -50.55 15.62
C THR A 475 30.34 -49.44 16.11
N LEU A 476 29.85 -48.58 15.21
CA LEU A 476 28.87 -47.54 15.55
C LEU A 476 27.55 -48.14 16.05
N GLU A 477 27.03 -49.19 15.40
CA GLU A 477 25.81 -49.89 15.83
C GLU A 477 25.95 -50.47 17.24
N ARG A 478 27.09 -51.09 17.58
CA ARG A 478 27.32 -51.62 18.93
C ARG A 478 27.39 -50.52 19.98
N ILE A 479 28.08 -49.41 19.72
CA ILE A 479 28.19 -48.29 20.66
C ILE A 479 26.81 -47.72 21.01
N ILE A 480 25.97 -47.52 19.99
CA ILE A 480 24.63 -46.94 20.17
C ILE A 480 23.72 -47.89 20.95
N ASN A 481 23.78 -49.20 20.66
CA ASN A 481 22.91 -50.19 21.31
C ASN A 481 23.37 -50.59 22.72
N GLU A 482 24.67 -50.67 22.95
CA GLU A 482 25.24 -51.15 24.23
C GLU A 482 25.50 -50.00 25.22
N GLY A 483 25.44 -48.74 24.78
CA GLY A 483 25.59 -47.55 25.63
C GLY A 483 26.95 -47.46 26.34
N SER A 484 27.94 -48.22 25.87
CA SER A 484 29.23 -48.37 26.50
C SER A 484 30.18 -47.27 25.99
N GLY A 485 30.51 -46.30 26.86
CA GLY A 485 31.52 -45.26 26.61
C GLY A 485 32.96 -45.78 26.58
N GLY A 486 33.17 -47.01 26.10
CA GLY A 486 34.45 -47.70 26.09
C GLY A 486 35.40 -47.22 25.00
N LEU A 487 36.69 -47.51 25.22
CA LEU A 487 37.78 -47.18 24.31
C LEU A 487 37.68 -48.00 23.01
N ILE A 488 37.62 -47.32 21.88
CA ILE A 488 37.57 -47.96 20.55
C ILE A 488 39.02 -48.16 20.08
N ALA A 489 39.44 -49.41 19.94
CA ALA A 489 40.69 -49.76 19.29
C ALA A 489 40.39 -50.29 17.88
N ILE A 490 40.54 -49.43 16.86
CA ILE A 490 40.53 -49.86 15.47
C ILE A 490 41.94 -50.36 15.15
N ILE A 491 42.13 -51.67 15.12
CA ILE A 491 43.36 -52.29 14.62
C ILE A 491 43.20 -52.39 13.10
N LEU A 492 43.90 -51.52 12.38
CA LEU A 492 43.94 -51.48 10.91
C LEU A 492 44.87 -52.54 10.34
#